data_AF-A0A441U9M0-F1
#
_entry.id   AF-A0A441U9M0-F1
#
_cell.length_a   1.000
_cell.length_b   1.000
_cell.length_c   1.000
_cell.angle_alpha   90.00
_cell.angle_beta   90.00
_cell.angle_gamma   90.00
#
_symmetry.space_group_name_H-M   'P 1'
#
loop_
_entity.id
_entity.type
_entity.pdbx_description
1 polymer ?
#
loop_
_entity_poly.entity_id
_entity_poly.type
_entity_poly.pdbx_seq_one_letter_code
_entity_poly.pdbx_strand_id
1 'polypeptide(L)'
;MAWSYFEVKGDFDLAKIQVDQALALNPNDYYNYCFDGWLYVCSGELEHAVACSNEALRRSPLVSDGCLETRLVAEYLAGNYPGSVIAFGRMLQPSVGCYAWMAAAYAQLGRTDEASVMVDTFLRRVEELPWAPKGVSSDEWRQYWAREFRAKDLAARERLFDGLRKAGLSV
;
A
#
# COMPACT_ATOMS: atom_id res chain seq x y z
N MET A 1 -6.85 -19.70 0.83
CA MET A 1 -6.78 -18.67 1.90
C MET A 1 -7.32 -17.37 1.34
N ALA A 2 -7.83 -16.45 2.17
CA ALA A 2 -8.48 -15.21 1.71
C ALA A 2 -7.65 -14.42 0.67
N TRP A 3 -6.32 -14.40 0.84
CA TRP A 3 -5.36 -13.80 -0.09
C TRP A 3 -5.45 -14.35 -1.52
N SER A 4 -5.68 -15.65 -1.71
CA SER A 4 -5.80 -16.24 -3.06
C SER A 4 -7.09 -15.82 -3.79
N TYR A 5 -8.18 -15.56 -3.07
CA TYR A 5 -9.41 -15.06 -3.69
C TYR A 5 -9.24 -13.63 -4.20
N PHE A 6 -8.54 -12.80 -3.42
CA PHE A 6 -8.19 -11.44 -3.83
C PHE A 6 -7.18 -11.42 -4.99
N GLU A 7 -6.04 -12.09 -4.85
CA GLU A 7 -4.94 -12.03 -5.83
C GLU A 7 -5.29 -12.68 -7.18
N VAL A 8 -5.97 -13.83 -7.14
CA VAL A 8 -6.21 -14.64 -8.35
C VAL A 8 -7.55 -14.30 -8.99
N LYS A 9 -8.58 -14.00 -8.20
CA LYS A 9 -9.95 -13.80 -8.70
C LYS A 9 -10.43 -12.36 -8.64
N GLY A 10 -9.74 -11.48 -7.90
CA GLY A 10 -10.23 -10.11 -7.65
C GLY A 10 -11.54 -10.09 -6.87
N ASP A 11 -11.89 -11.19 -6.19
CA ASP A 11 -13.17 -11.35 -5.51
C ASP A 11 -13.04 -10.86 -4.06
N PHE A 12 -13.31 -9.57 -3.89
CA PHE A 12 -13.22 -8.87 -2.61
C PHE A 12 -14.20 -9.39 -1.58
N ASP A 13 -15.42 -9.68 -2.02
CA ASP A 13 -16.51 -10.07 -1.12
C ASP A 13 -16.21 -11.46 -0.55
N LEU A 14 -15.74 -12.38 -1.40
CA LEU A 14 -15.32 -13.70 -0.94
C LEU A 14 -14.05 -13.62 -0.09
N ALA A 15 -13.08 -12.76 -0.43
CA ALA A 15 -11.90 -12.54 0.41
C ALA A 15 -12.31 -12.05 1.81
N LYS A 16 -13.27 -11.10 1.90
CA LYS A 16 -13.79 -10.59 3.17
C LYS A 16 -14.47 -11.68 4.00
N ILE A 17 -15.34 -12.49 3.40
CA ILE A 17 -15.97 -13.63 4.08
C ILE A 17 -14.92 -14.58 4.66
N GLN A 18 -13.85 -14.87 3.91
CA GLN A 18 -12.78 -15.74 4.37
C GLN A 18 -11.97 -15.13 5.52
N VAL A 19 -11.74 -13.81 5.50
CA VAL A 19 -11.10 -13.07 6.60
C VAL A 19 -11.97 -13.10 7.85
N ASP A 20 -13.27 -12.83 7.73
CA ASP A 20 -14.19 -12.80 8.86
C ASP A 20 -14.29 -14.19 9.53
N GLN A 21 -14.33 -15.25 8.73
CA GLN A 21 -14.27 -16.63 9.24
C GLN A 21 -12.96 -16.91 9.97
N ALA A 22 -11.82 -16.48 9.42
CA ALA A 22 -10.52 -16.69 10.04
C ALA A 22 -10.39 -15.93 11.37
N LEU A 23 -10.89 -14.68 11.43
CA LEU A 23 -10.90 -13.88 12.65
C LEU A 23 -11.88 -14.42 13.70
N ALA A 24 -12.99 -15.02 13.30
CA ALA A 24 -13.90 -15.71 14.22
C ALA A 24 -13.25 -16.96 14.85
N LEU A 25 -12.42 -17.67 14.09
CA LEU A 25 -11.68 -18.84 14.57
C LEU A 25 -10.48 -18.47 15.44
N ASN A 26 -9.73 -17.43 15.06
CA ASN A 26 -8.59 -16.92 15.81
C ASN A 26 -8.59 -15.38 15.85
N PRO A 27 -9.23 -14.77 16.86
CA PRO A 27 -9.32 -13.31 16.98
C PRO A 27 -7.99 -12.65 17.36
N ASN A 28 -6.92 -13.41 17.61
CA ASN A 28 -5.59 -12.89 17.91
C ASN A 28 -4.64 -12.94 16.71
N ASP A 29 -5.10 -13.44 15.55
CA ASP A 29 -4.28 -13.50 14.34
C ASP A 29 -4.14 -12.12 13.70
N TYR A 30 -3.02 -11.45 14.00
CA TYR A 30 -2.76 -10.13 13.46
C TYR A 30 -2.67 -10.11 11.94
N TYR A 31 -2.25 -11.20 11.27
CA TYR A 31 -2.14 -11.23 9.80
C TYR A 31 -3.50 -11.06 9.14
N ASN A 32 -4.56 -11.67 9.70
CA ASN A 32 -5.91 -11.52 9.18
C ASN A 32 -6.43 -10.09 9.35
N TYR A 33 -6.10 -9.40 10.45
CA TYR A 33 -6.41 -7.97 10.58
C TYR A 33 -5.67 -7.12 9.54
N CYS A 34 -4.41 -7.41 9.25
CA CYS A 34 -3.65 -6.66 8.25
C CYS A 34 -4.25 -6.85 6.85
N PHE A 35 -4.58 -8.09 6.51
CA PHE A 35 -5.20 -8.39 5.22
C PHE A 35 -6.62 -7.79 5.13
N ASP A 36 -7.40 -7.80 6.22
CA ASP A 36 -8.69 -7.09 6.29
C ASP A 36 -8.53 -5.60 6.00
N GLY A 37 -7.53 -4.98 6.63
CA GLY A 37 -7.21 -3.58 6.39
C GLY A 37 -6.84 -3.31 4.93
N TRP A 38 -6.09 -4.20 4.29
CA TRP A 38 -5.76 -4.07 2.87
C TRP A 38 -6.98 -4.16 1.96
N LEU A 39 -7.92 -5.07 2.26
CA LEU A 39 -9.20 -5.14 1.53
C LEU A 39 -10.00 -3.84 1.65
N TYR A 40 -9.98 -3.21 2.83
CA TYR A 40 -10.59 -1.90 3.04
C TYR A 40 -9.87 -0.79 2.29
N VAL A 41 -8.52 -0.78 2.26
CA VAL A 41 -7.74 0.16 1.43
C VAL A 41 -8.15 0.07 -0.03
N CYS A 42 -8.18 -1.14 -0.59
CA CYS A 42 -8.56 -1.34 -1.98
C CYS A 42 -10.04 -1.01 -2.24
N SER A 43 -10.91 -1.10 -1.23
CA SER A 43 -12.32 -0.71 -1.33
C SER A 43 -12.58 0.78 -1.06
N GLY A 44 -11.56 1.54 -0.65
CA GLY A 44 -11.66 2.98 -0.35
C GLY A 44 -12.19 3.30 1.05
N GLU A 45 -12.34 2.30 1.92
CA GLU A 45 -12.86 2.45 3.29
C GLU A 45 -11.69 2.70 4.26
N LEU A 46 -11.07 3.87 4.15
CA LEU A 46 -9.75 4.14 4.74
C LEU A 46 -9.76 4.17 6.27
N GLU A 47 -10.85 4.63 6.90
CA GLU A 47 -10.98 4.62 8.36
C GLU A 47 -10.99 3.19 8.91
N HIS A 48 -11.69 2.27 8.22
CA HIS A 48 -11.70 0.85 8.57
C HIS A 48 -10.31 0.23 8.37
N ALA A 49 -9.61 0.58 7.28
CA ALA A 49 -8.24 0.13 7.05
C ALA A 49 -7.30 0.52 8.20
N VAL A 50 -7.35 1.79 8.65
CA VAL A 50 -6.54 2.28 9.77
C VAL A 50 -6.91 1.56 11.08
N ALA A 51 -8.21 1.33 11.32
CA ALA A 51 -8.67 0.58 12.50
C ALA A 51 -8.13 -0.87 12.50
N CYS A 52 -8.17 -1.55 11.36
CA CYS A 52 -7.62 -2.90 11.21
C CYS A 52 -6.10 -2.93 11.44
N SER A 53 -5.34 -1.98 10.89
CA SER A 53 -3.90 -1.85 11.17
C SER A 53 -3.62 -1.58 12.66
N ASN A 54 -4.44 -0.76 13.34
CA ASN A 54 -4.30 -0.53 14.78
C ASN A 54 -4.56 -1.80 15.59
N GLU A 55 -5.60 -2.56 15.23
CA GLU A 55 -5.92 -3.83 15.88
C GLU A 55 -4.80 -4.87 15.66
N ALA A 56 -4.19 -4.93 14.48
CA ALA A 56 -3.03 -5.78 14.23
C ALA A 56 -1.84 -5.39 15.12
N LEU A 57 -1.51 -4.08 15.17
CA LEU A 57 -0.43 -3.52 15.99
C LEU A 57 -0.63 -3.77 17.48
N ARG A 58 -1.88 -3.74 17.96
CA ARG A 58 -2.22 -4.00 19.37
C ARG A 58 -1.98 -5.46 19.76
N ARG A 59 -2.16 -6.40 18.82
CA ARG A 59 -1.96 -7.85 19.05
C ARG A 59 -0.50 -8.27 18.97
N SER A 60 0.25 -7.66 18.06
CA SER A 60 1.69 -7.89 17.94
C SER A 60 2.41 -6.55 17.76
N PRO A 61 3.17 -6.10 18.76
CA PRO A 61 4.06 -4.94 18.61
C PRO A 61 5.17 -5.20 17.58
N LEU A 62 5.50 -6.47 17.32
CA LEU A 62 6.40 -6.95 16.26
C LEU A 62 5.62 -7.21 14.97
N VAL A 63 4.71 -6.30 14.63
CA VAL A 63 3.84 -6.44 13.45
C VAL A 63 4.69 -6.48 12.18
N SER A 64 4.23 -7.25 11.19
CA SER A 64 4.89 -7.33 9.90
C SER A 64 4.80 -6.01 9.12
N ASP A 65 5.82 -5.73 8.31
CA ASP A 65 5.87 -4.54 7.45
C ASP A 65 4.62 -4.41 6.55
N GLY A 66 3.97 -5.51 6.17
CA GLY A 66 2.72 -5.49 5.39
C GLY A 66 1.53 -4.81 6.10
N CYS A 67 1.45 -4.88 7.42
CA CYS A 67 0.40 -4.17 8.18
C CYS A 67 0.68 -2.67 8.26
N LEU A 68 1.97 -2.31 8.38
CA LEU A 68 2.42 -0.93 8.32
C LEU A 68 2.25 -0.36 6.91
N GLU A 69 2.40 -1.18 5.86
CA GLU A 69 2.15 -0.80 4.47
C GLU A 69 0.68 -0.52 4.24
N THR A 70 -0.21 -1.37 4.75
CA THR A 70 -1.64 -1.10 4.75
C THR A 70 -1.97 0.25 5.38
N ARG A 71 -1.37 0.55 6.54
CA ARG A 71 -1.54 1.84 7.20
C ARG A 71 -0.98 2.99 6.36
N LEU A 72 0.23 2.82 5.82
CA LEU A 72 0.91 3.82 4.99
C LEU A 72 0.01 4.24 3.83
N VAL A 73 -0.51 3.26 3.09
CA VAL A 73 -1.38 3.50 1.94
C VAL A 73 -2.72 4.12 2.37
N ALA A 74 -3.34 3.63 3.45
CA ALA A 74 -4.59 4.19 3.96
C ALA A 74 -4.45 5.68 4.33
N GLU A 75 -3.39 6.01 5.08
CA GLU A 75 -3.12 7.39 5.53
C GLU A 75 -2.79 8.29 4.33
N TYR A 76 -2.03 7.82 3.34
CA TYR A 76 -1.78 8.56 2.10
C TYR A 76 -3.07 8.87 1.36
N LEU A 77 -3.92 7.86 1.14
CA LEU A 77 -5.18 8.02 0.39
C LEU A 77 -6.17 8.93 1.12
N ALA A 78 -6.09 8.99 2.46
CA ALA A 78 -6.87 9.89 3.29
C ALA A 78 -6.33 11.34 3.27
N GLY A 79 -5.20 11.58 2.61
CA GLY A 79 -4.52 12.88 2.58
C GLY A 79 -3.66 13.16 3.82
N ASN A 80 -3.55 12.20 4.74
CA ASN A 80 -2.67 12.28 5.90
C ASN A 80 -1.25 11.82 5.57
N TYR A 81 -0.57 12.60 4.72
CA TYR A 81 0.81 12.32 4.31
C TYR A 81 1.81 12.21 5.48
N PRO A 82 1.73 13.02 6.56
CA PRO A 82 2.58 12.81 7.73
C PRO A 82 2.36 11.44 8.39
N GLY A 83 1.11 10.98 8.46
CA GLY A 83 0.77 9.63 8.96
C GLY A 83 1.42 8.52 8.14
N SER A 84 1.43 8.66 6.81
CA SER A 84 2.12 7.75 5.89
C SER A 84 3.63 7.69 6.20
N VAL A 85 4.27 8.84 6.42
CA VAL A 85 5.70 8.92 6.75
C VAL A 85 6.03 8.22 8.08
N ILE A 86 5.17 8.40 9.09
CA ILE A 86 5.31 7.73 10.39
C ILE A 86 5.19 6.21 10.24
N ALA A 87 4.22 5.73 9.45
CA ALA A 87 4.04 4.30 9.22
C ALA A 87 5.25 3.67 8.53
N PHE A 88 5.79 4.32 7.50
CA PHE A 88 6.99 3.89 6.81
C PHE A 88 8.23 3.84 7.72
N GLY A 89 8.43 4.88 8.55
CA GLY A 89 9.59 4.95 9.46
C GLY A 89 9.63 3.84 10.52
N ARG A 90 8.54 3.08 10.69
CA ARG A 90 8.46 1.93 11.59
C ARG A 90 8.75 0.60 10.91
N MET A 91 8.87 0.59 9.58
CA MET A 91 9.13 -0.62 8.81
C MET A 91 10.60 -1.02 8.93
N LEU A 92 10.85 -2.33 9.03
CA LEU A 92 12.20 -2.88 9.06
C LEU A 92 12.69 -3.24 7.66
N GLN A 93 11.81 -3.80 6.83
CA GLN A 93 12.07 -4.23 5.45
C GLN A 93 10.89 -3.80 4.55
N PRO A 94 10.80 -2.51 4.20
CA PRO A 94 9.72 -2.00 3.35
C PRO A 94 9.66 -2.72 2.01
N SER A 95 8.45 -2.98 1.52
CA SER A 95 8.23 -3.48 0.15
C SER A 95 8.76 -2.46 -0.87
N VAL A 96 9.02 -2.91 -2.11
CA VAL A 96 9.47 -2.00 -3.18
C VAL A 96 8.43 -0.89 -3.41
N GLY A 97 7.14 -1.22 -3.41
CA GLY A 97 6.05 -0.27 -3.59
C GLY A 97 6.02 0.82 -2.50
N CYS A 98 6.41 0.52 -1.26
CA CYS A 98 6.44 1.49 -0.17
C CYS A 98 7.30 2.72 -0.48
N TYR A 99 8.43 2.56 -1.18
CA TYR A 99 9.29 3.68 -1.54
C TYR A 99 8.60 4.66 -2.50
N ALA A 100 7.81 4.16 -3.45
CA ALA A 100 7.04 5.02 -4.34
C ALA A 100 5.88 5.73 -3.64
N TRP A 101 5.16 5.05 -2.73
CA TRP A 101 4.16 5.73 -1.88
C TRP A 101 4.79 6.83 -1.03
N MET A 102 6.02 6.62 -0.54
CA MET A 102 6.75 7.63 0.21
C MET A 102 7.25 8.79 -0.64
N ALA A 103 7.71 8.51 -1.86
CA ALA A 103 8.02 9.56 -2.83
C ALA A 103 6.80 10.46 -3.06
N ALA A 104 5.64 9.85 -3.29
CA ALA A 104 4.39 10.56 -3.45
C ALA A 104 4.01 11.37 -2.19
N ALA A 105 4.12 10.77 -0.99
CA ALA A 105 3.81 11.45 0.28
C ALA A 105 4.71 12.67 0.51
N TYR A 106 6.03 12.53 0.30
CA TYR A 106 6.97 13.64 0.44
C TYR A 106 6.72 14.74 -0.59
N ALA A 107 6.44 14.39 -1.84
CA ALA A 107 6.08 15.36 -2.86
C ALA A 107 4.81 16.13 -2.49
N GLN A 108 3.80 15.46 -1.92
CA GLN A 108 2.59 16.14 -1.45
C GLN A 108 2.87 17.11 -0.29
N LEU A 109 3.83 16.78 0.58
CA LEU A 109 4.32 17.65 1.65
C LEU A 109 5.26 18.78 1.18
N GLY A 110 5.62 18.85 -0.10
CA GLY A 110 6.60 19.82 -0.61
C GLY A 110 8.06 19.50 -0.22
N ARG A 111 8.31 18.27 0.24
CA ARG A 111 9.62 17.75 0.64
C ARG A 111 10.33 17.13 -0.56
N THR A 112 10.75 17.99 -1.49
CA THR A 112 11.23 17.57 -2.83
C THR A 112 12.50 16.73 -2.77
N ASP A 113 13.44 17.07 -1.88
CA ASP A 113 14.70 16.32 -1.75
C ASP A 113 14.45 14.89 -1.25
N GLU A 114 13.62 14.73 -0.22
CA GLU A 114 13.26 13.39 0.27
C GLU A 114 12.42 12.60 -0.74
N ALA A 115 11.55 13.28 -1.51
CA ALA A 115 10.80 12.65 -2.59
C ALA A 115 11.74 12.07 -3.66
N SER A 116 12.75 12.83 -4.10
CA SER A 116 13.74 12.38 -5.08
C SER A 116 14.51 11.15 -4.60
N VAL A 117 14.98 11.15 -3.34
CA VAL A 117 15.67 10.00 -2.75
C VAL A 117 14.79 8.74 -2.76
N MET A 118 13.50 8.89 -2.50
CA MET A 118 12.55 7.78 -2.51
C MET A 118 12.27 7.28 -3.94
N VAL A 119 12.19 8.17 -4.94
CA VAL A 119 12.09 7.80 -6.36
C VAL A 119 13.31 7.00 -6.79
N ASP A 120 14.52 7.50 -6.51
CA ASP A 120 15.77 6.81 -6.87
C ASP A 120 15.86 5.43 -6.21
N THR A 121 15.43 5.34 -4.94
CA THR A 121 15.39 4.08 -4.21
C THR A 121 14.38 3.11 -4.81
N PHE A 122 13.18 3.59 -5.16
CA PHE A 122 12.16 2.79 -5.83
C PHE A 122 12.69 2.25 -7.17
N LEU A 123 13.20 3.12 -8.04
CA LEU A 123 13.68 2.77 -9.39
C LEU A 123 14.84 1.76 -9.34
N ARG A 124 15.78 1.93 -8.41
CA ARG A 124 16.87 0.96 -8.23
C ARG A 124 16.38 -0.41 -7.76
N ARG A 125 15.40 -0.46 -6.85
CA ARG A 125 14.87 -1.72 -6.30
C ARG A 125 13.95 -2.45 -7.28
N VAL A 126 13.16 -1.70 -8.03
CA VAL A 126 12.21 -2.27 -8.98
C VAL A 126 12.93 -2.81 -10.23
N GLU A 127 14.10 -2.27 -10.59
CA GLU A 127 14.95 -2.80 -11.67
C GLU A 127 15.45 -4.24 -11.38
N GLU A 128 15.57 -4.62 -10.11
CA GLU A 128 15.92 -5.98 -9.68
C GLU A 128 14.77 -6.99 -9.91
N LEU A 129 13.54 -6.51 -10.18
CA LEU A 129 12.37 -7.36 -10.37
C LEU A 129 12.23 -7.77 -11.86
N PRO A 130 12.23 -9.08 -12.20
CA PRO A 130 12.21 -9.52 -13.60
C PRO A 130 10.96 -9.14 -14.39
N TRP A 131 9.85 -8.91 -13.69
CA TRP A 131 8.53 -8.66 -14.26
C TRP A 131 8.13 -7.19 -14.27
N ALA A 132 8.93 -6.30 -13.68
CA ALA A 132 8.62 -4.89 -13.57
C ALA A 132 9.07 -4.10 -14.81
N PRO A 133 8.49 -2.91 -15.06
CA PRO A 133 8.93 -2.02 -16.13
C PRO A 133 10.42 -1.68 -16.02
N LYS A 134 11.10 -1.66 -17.17
CA LYS A 134 12.51 -1.22 -17.28
C LYS A 134 12.66 0.14 -17.97
N GLY A 135 11.57 0.66 -18.53
CA GLY A 135 11.55 1.91 -19.28
C GLY A 135 11.00 3.08 -18.46
N VAL A 136 11.05 4.27 -19.08
CA VAL A 136 10.43 5.50 -18.55
C VAL A 136 8.99 5.70 -19.06
N SER A 137 8.40 4.67 -19.68
CA SER A 137 7.06 4.76 -20.27
C SER A 137 5.98 4.90 -19.20
N SER A 138 5.20 5.98 -19.28
CA SER A 138 4.06 6.22 -18.38
C SER A 138 3.04 5.10 -18.42
N ASP A 139 2.81 4.48 -19.57
CA ASP A 139 1.82 3.42 -19.71
C ASP A 139 2.27 2.13 -19.02
N GLU A 140 3.56 1.81 -19.09
CA GLU A 140 4.12 0.64 -18.41
C GLU A 140 4.03 0.81 -16.89
N TRP A 141 4.35 2.01 -16.38
CA TRP A 141 4.22 2.32 -14.95
C TRP A 141 2.76 2.32 -14.47
N ARG A 142 1.83 2.86 -15.27
CA ARG A 142 0.39 2.76 -14.96
C ARG A 142 -0.09 1.31 -14.87
N GLN A 143 0.37 0.44 -15.78
CA GLN A 143 0.03 -0.97 -15.77
C GLN A 143 0.65 -1.72 -14.59
N TYR A 144 1.89 -1.40 -14.23
CA TYR A 144 2.55 -1.89 -13.02
C TYR A 144 1.69 -1.56 -11.79
N TRP A 145 1.33 -0.29 -11.60
CA TRP A 145 0.52 0.15 -10.47
C TRP A 145 -0.91 -0.39 -10.48
N ALA A 146 -1.50 -0.65 -11.65
CA ALA A 146 -2.80 -1.31 -11.74
C ALA A 146 -2.76 -2.76 -11.23
N ARG A 147 -1.59 -3.42 -11.28
CA ARG A 147 -1.38 -4.77 -10.76
C ARG A 147 -1.03 -4.76 -9.27
N GLU A 148 -0.12 -3.88 -8.87
CA GLU A 148 0.34 -3.76 -7.48
C GLU A 148 -0.73 -3.18 -6.54
N PHE A 149 -1.51 -2.22 -7.04
CA PHE A 149 -2.56 -1.56 -6.27
C PHE A 149 -3.93 -1.72 -6.95
N ARG A 150 -4.58 -2.84 -6.64
CA ARG A 150 -5.90 -3.21 -7.19
C ARG A 150 -7.05 -2.49 -6.48
N ALA A 151 -7.05 -1.16 -6.52
CA ALA A 151 -8.16 -0.38 -6.00
C ALA A 151 -9.44 -0.60 -6.84
N LYS A 152 -10.58 -0.77 -6.16
CA LYS A 152 -11.93 -0.75 -6.77
C LYS A 152 -12.20 0.60 -7.43
N ASP A 153 -11.81 1.69 -6.75
CA ASP A 153 -11.96 3.06 -7.25
C ASP A 153 -10.74 3.51 -8.05
N LEU A 154 -10.97 4.00 -9.28
CA LEU A 154 -9.93 4.59 -10.13
C LEU A 154 -9.38 5.89 -9.53
N ALA A 155 -10.18 6.65 -8.79
CA ALA A 155 -9.73 7.89 -8.18
C ALA A 155 -8.62 7.66 -7.15
N ALA A 156 -8.63 6.52 -6.44
CA ALA A 156 -7.54 6.15 -5.53
C ALA A 156 -6.21 5.96 -6.26
N ARG A 157 -6.22 5.35 -7.46
CA ARG A 157 -5.03 5.21 -8.31
C ARG A 157 -4.58 6.56 -8.87
N GLU A 158 -5.51 7.42 -9.28
CA GLU A 158 -5.16 8.75 -9.75
C GLU A 158 -4.52 9.62 -8.66
N ARG A 159 -4.93 9.48 -7.39
CA ARG A 159 -4.25 10.16 -6.26
C ARG A 159 -2.81 9.69 -6.08
N LEU A 160 -2.53 8.40 -6.30
CA LEU A 160 -1.16 7.91 -6.31
C LEU A 160 -0.39 8.50 -7.49
N PHE A 161 -0.96 8.46 -8.70
CA PHE A 161 -0.30 8.98 -9.91
C PHE A 161 -0.01 10.47 -9.83
N ASP A 162 -0.92 11.26 -9.26
CA ASP A 162 -0.67 12.67 -8.99
C ASP A 162 0.57 12.88 -8.10
N GLY A 163 0.64 12.19 -6.96
CA GLY A 163 1.78 12.30 -6.06
C GLY A 163 3.09 11.80 -6.68
N LEU A 164 3.05 10.71 -7.46
CA LEU A 164 4.22 10.19 -8.17
C LEU A 164 4.70 11.14 -9.27
N ARG A 165 3.80 11.74 -10.05
CA ARG A 165 4.15 12.79 -11.01
C ARG A 165 4.79 13.98 -10.33
N LYS A 166 4.23 14.40 -9.18
CA LYS A 166 4.77 15.49 -8.36
C LYS A 166 6.17 15.15 -7.81
N ALA A 167 6.43 13.86 -7.56
CA ALA A 167 7.75 13.35 -7.17
C ALA A 167 8.73 13.20 -8.35
N GLY A 168 8.29 13.42 -9.60
CA GLY A 168 9.11 13.33 -10.80
C GLY A 168 9.08 11.98 -11.52
N LEU A 169 8.20 11.06 -11.13
CA LEU A 169 8.06 9.75 -11.77
C LEU A 169 7.03 9.81 -12.91
N SER A 170 7.34 9.18 -14.05
CA SER A 170 6.46 9.18 -15.22
C SER A 170 5.33 8.16 -15.07
N VAL A 171 4.16 8.61 -14.63
CA VAL A 171 2.88 7.87 -14.53
C VAL A 171 1.68 8.67 -14.97
#